data_AF-Q9F2C9-F1
#
_entry.id   AF-Q9F2C9-F1
#
_cell.length_a   1.000
_cell.length_b   1.000
_cell.length_c   1.000
_cell.angle_alpha   90.00
_cell.angle_beta   90.00
_cell.angle_gamma   90.00
#
_symmetry.space_group_name_H-M   'P 1'
#
loop_
_entity.id
_entity.type
_entity.pdbx_description
1 polymer ?
#
loop_
_entity_poly.entity_id
_entity_poly.type
_entity_poly.pdbx_seq_one_letter_code
_entity_poly.pdbx_strand_id
1 'polypeptide(L)'
;EQQIEREQFPQEQAERYLEFLKGYLIPKYAEFIGKEIQTAYLESYSEYGQNIFDRYVTYADFWIQDQEYRDPDTGQLFDRESLNAELEKIEKPAGISNPK
;
A
#
# COMPACT_ATOMS: atom_id res chain seq x y z
N GLU A 1 15.60 8.91 25.65
CA GLU A 1 16.97 8.74 26.17
C GLU A 1 17.68 10.08 26.37
N GLN A 2 17.80 10.93 25.34
CA GLN A 2 18.49 12.24 25.45
C GLN A 2 17.95 13.19 26.54
N GLN A 3 16.66 13.12 26.90
CA GLN A 3 16.11 13.94 28.00
C GLN A 3 16.61 13.50 29.38
N ILE A 4 16.73 12.20 29.62
CA ILE A 4 17.19 11.64 30.90
C ILE A 4 18.67 12.01 31.13
N GLU A 5 19.47 12.01 30.06
CA GLU A 5 20.87 12.45 30.11
C GLU A 5 21.01 13.95 30.39
N ARG A 6 20.07 14.78 29.91
CA ARG A 6 20.09 16.24 30.11
C ARG A 6 19.60 16.69 31.49
N GLU A 7 18.69 15.94 32.10
CA GLU A 7 18.05 16.32 33.37
C GLU A 7 18.91 16.05 34.62
N GLN A 8 20.16 15.55 34.47
CA GLN A 8 21.10 15.25 35.58
C GLN A 8 20.45 14.52 36.77
N PHE A 9 19.63 13.52 36.47
CA PHE A 9 19.04 12.69 37.52
C PHE A 9 20.13 11.98 38.34
N PRO A 10 19.86 11.63 39.61
CA PRO A 10 20.69 10.69 40.34
C PRO A 10 20.90 9.42 39.52
N GLN A 11 22.13 8.90 39.49
CA GLN A 11 22.56 7.83 38.57
C GLN A 11 21.62 6.62 38.58
N GLU A 12 21.19 6.20 39.76
CA GLU A 12 20.26 5.08 39.96
C GLU A 12 18.88 5.32 39.32
N GLN A 13 18.39 6.56 39.36
CA GLN A 13 17.12 6.92 38.71
C GLN A 13 17.27 6.98 37.19
N ALA A 14 18.37 7.53 36.70
CA ALA A 14 18.66 7.56 35.27
C ALA A 14 18.78 6.14 34.69
N GLU A 15 19.51 5.25 35.38
CA GLU A 15 19.65 3.84 35.00
C GLU A 15 18.30 3.13 34.97
N ARG A 16 17.47 3.31 35.99
CA ARG A 16 16.14 2.69 36.05
C ARG A 16 15.20 3.16 34.94
N TYR A 17 15.25 4.45 34.57
CA TYR A 17 14.48 4.96 33.45
C TYR A 17 15.00 4.46 32.09
N LEU A 18 16.31 4.38 31.92
CA LEU A 18 16.92 3.82 30.71
C LEU A 18 16.60 2.33 30.55
N GLU A 19 16.64 1.57 31.66
CA GLU A 19 16.30 0.15 31.68
C GLU A 19 14.82 -0.07 31.33
N PHE A 20 13.91 0.75 31.86
CA PHE A 20 12.50 0.70 31.48
C PHE A 20 12.27 1.08 30.01
N LEU A 21 12.93 2.13 29.51
CA LEU A 21 12.84 2.55 28.11
C LEU A 21 13.32 1.43 27.17
N LYS A 22 14.52 0.91 27.41
CA LYS A 22 15.14 -0.10 26.53
C LYS A 22 14.52 -1.48 26.67
N GLY A 23 14.27 -1.91 27.91
CA GLY A 23 13.79 -3.25 28.21
C GLY A 23 12.31 -3.44 27.93
N TYR A 24 11.50 -2.38 27.94
CA TYR A 24 10.05 -2.49 27.87
C TYR A 24 9.39 -1.64 26.79
N LEU A 25 9.66 -0.33 26.78
CA LEU A 25 8.97 0.60 25.88
C LEU A 25 9.39 0.44 24.42
N ILE A 26 10.70 0.44 24.15
CA ILE A 26 11.24 0.34 22.79
C ILE A 26 10.76 -0.93 22.06
N PRO A 27 10.92 -2.15 22.60
CA PRO A 27 10.50 -3.36 21.89
C PRO A 27 8.99 -3.41 21.64
N LYS A 28 8.17 -2.98 22.60
CA LYS A 28 6.71 -2.90 22.43
C LYS A 28 6.30 -1.90 21.36
N TYR A 29 6.96 -0.74 21.32
CA TYR A 29 6.66 0.29 20.34
C TYR A 29 7.10 -0.12 18.93
N ALA A 30 8.24 -0.80 18.81
CA ALA A 30 8.72 -1.35 17.55
C ALA A 30 7.77 -2.43 17.01
N GLU A 31 7.31 -3.36 17.87
CA GLU A 31 6.32 -4.37 17.51
C GLU A 31 4.99 -3.72 17.06
N PHE A 32 4.51 -2.75 17.84
CA PHE A 32 3.28 -2.02 17.53
C PHE A 32 3.36 -1.31 16.18
N ILE A 33 4.39 -0.48 15.94
CA ILE A 33 4.57 0.23 14.67
C ILE A 33 4.77 -0.76 13.51
N GLY A 34 5.53 -1.83 13.71
CA GLY A 34 5.71 -2.85 12.68
C GLY A 34 4.37 -3.44 12.24
N LYS A 35 3.51 -3.76 13.21
CA LYS A 35 2.14 -4.24 12.94
C LYS A 35 1.28 -3.20 12.24
N GLU A 36 1.28 -1.94 12.70
CA GLU A 36 0.50 -0.87 12.06
C GLU A 36 0.93 -0.62 10.61
N ILE A 37 2.24 -0.59 10.34
CA ILE A 37 2.77 -0.47 8.97
C ILE A 37 2.35 -1.66 8.12
N GLN A 38 2.44 -2.88 8.65
CA GLN A 38 2.02 -4.07 7.93
C GLN A 38 0.52 -4.06 7.63
N THR A 39 -0.31 -3.67 8.60
CA THR A 39 -1.76 -3.51 8.43
C THR A 39 -2.06 -2.47 7.37
N ALA A 40 -1.49 -1.26 7.46
CA ALA A 40 -1.70 -0.20 6.47
C ALA A 40 -1.22 -0.63 5.06
N TYR A 41 -0.10 -1.36 4.97
CA TYR A 41 0.37 -1.92 3.70
C TYR A 41 -0.61 -2.95 3.13
N LEU A 42 -1.15 -3.86 3.95
CA LEU A 42 -2.09 -4.87 3.50
C LEU A 42 -3.48 -4.31 3.19
N GLU A 43 -3.98 -3.36 3.99
CA GLU A 43 -5.25 -2.66 3.75
C GLU A 43 -5.18 -1.85 2.46
N SER A 44 -4.09 -1.10 2.27
CA SER A 44 -3.85 -0.40 1.00
C SER A 44 -3.67 -1.37 -0.17
N TYR A 45 -3.07 -2.55 0.03
CA TYR A 45 -2.98 -3.58 -1.01
C TYR A 45 -4.32 -4.24 -1.34
N SER A 46 -5.21 -4.42 -0.37
CA SER A 46 -6.55 -4.98 -0.60
C SER A 46 -7.39 -4.01 -1.42
N GLU A 47 -7.37 -2.72 -1.06
CA GLU A 47 -8.06 -1.66 -1.82
C GLU A 47 -7.43 -1.46 -3.20
N TYR A 48 -6.10 -1.43 -3.29
CA TYR A 48 -5.36 -1.36 -4.54
C TYR A 48 -5.66 -2.54 -5.46
N GLY A 49 -5.67 -3.76 -4.91
CA GLY A 49 -5.97 -4.98 -5.65
C GLY A 49 -7.40 -5.00 -6.19
N GLN A 50 -8.38 -4.63 -5.37
CA GLN A 50 -9.78 -4.52 -5.84
C GLN A 50 -9.95 -3.44 -6.89
N ASN A 51 -9.36 -2.26 -6.71
CA ASN A 51 -9.41 -1.21 -7.72
C ASN A 51 -8.81 -1.64 -9.07
N ILE A 52 -7.72 -2.41 -9.06
CA ILE A 52 -7.15 -2.98 -10.29
C ILE A 52 -8.08 -4.02 -10.90
N PHE A 53 -8.67 -4.90 -10.09
CA PHE A 53 -9.58 -5.94 -10.57
C PHE A 53 -10.84 -5.33 -11.19
N ASP A 54 -11.48 -4.37 -10.52
CA ASP A 54 -12.69 -3.71 -11.00
C ASP A 54 -12.42 -2.93 -12.31
N ARG A 55 -11.27 -2.25 -12.42
CA ARG A 55 -10.84 -1.61 -13.67
C ARG A 55 -10.58 -2.63 -14.77
N TYR A 56 -9.91 -3.75 -14.47
CA TYR A 56 -9.65 -4.80 -15.44
C TYR A 56 -10.96 -5.38 -16.01
N VAL A 57 -11.92 -5.74 -15.15
CA VAL A 57 -13.22 -6.28 -15.57
C VAL A 57 -13.97 -5.26 -16.43
N THR A 58 -14.00 -4.00 -16.00
CA THR A 58 -14.66 -2.92 -16.75
C THR A 58 -14.01 -2.76 -18.13
N TYR A 59 -12.69 -2.59 -18.19
CA TYR A 59 -11.97 -2.38 -19.45
C TYR A 59 -12.11 -3.57 -20.39
N ALA A 60 -12.08 -4.79 -19.87
CA ALA A 60 -12.28 -6.01 -20.64
C ALA A 60 -13.69 -6.07 -21.24
N ASP A 61 -14.73 -5.69 -20.51
CA ASP A 61 -16.11 -5.66 -21.02
C ASP A 61 -16.26 -4.68 -22.19
N PHE A 62 -15.79 -3.44 -22.03
CA PHE A 62 -15.80 -2.43 -23.11
C PHE A 62 -14.96 -2.87 -24.32
N TRP A 63 -13.80 -3.49 -24.09
CA TRP A 63 -12.95 -4.01 -25.16
C TRP A 63 -13.62 -5.16 -25.94
N ILE A 64 -14.30 -6.08 -25.23
CA ILE A 64 -15.05 -7.18 -25.86
C ILE A 64 -16.22 -6.64 -26.68
N GLN A 65 -16.93 -5.64 -26.16
CA GLN A 65 -18.09 -5.04 -26.82
C GLN A 65 -17.75 -4.06 -27.95
N ASP A 66 -16.46 -3.77 -28.17
CA ASP A 66 -15.99 -2.76 -29.12
C ASP A 66 -16.57 -1.36 -28.86
N GLN A 67 -16.72 -1.01 -27.59
CA GLN A 67 -17.25 0.28 -27.16
C GLN A 67 -16.13 1.14 -26.57
N GLU A 68 -16.25 2.45 -26.77
CA GLU A 68 -15.40 3.43 -26.11
C GLU A 68 -15.78 3.51 -24.63
N TYR A 69 -14.78 3.51 -23.77
CA TYR A 69 -14.98 3.73 -22.34
C TYR A 69 -14.68 5.19 -22.00
N ARG A 70 -15.61 5.83 -21.30
CA ARG A 70 -15.37 7.15 -20.71
C ARG A 70 -15.20 7.01 -19.21
N ASP A 71 -14.01 7.32 -18.73
CA ASP A 71 -13.70 7.31 -17.32
C ASP A 71 -14.55 8.35 -16.57
N PRO A 72 -15.34 7.95 -15.56
CA PRO A 72 -16.28 8.84 -14.89
C PRO A 72 -15.59 9.86 -13.99
N ASP A 73 -14.40 9.56 -13.49
CA ASP A 73 -13.66 10.40 -12.55
C ASP A 73 -12.83 11.47 -13.27
N THR A 74 -12.21 11.09 -14.39
CA THR A 74 -11.30 11.97 -15.15
C THR A 74 -11.92 12.53 -16.43
N GLY A 75 -13.00 11.90 -16.93
CA GLY A 75 -13.61 12.22 -18.21
C GLY A 75 -12.82 11.74 -19.43
N GLN A 76 -11.71 11.03 -19.24
CA GLN A 76 -10.86 10.52 -20.30
C GLN A 76 -11.60 9.47 -21.14
N LEU A 77 -11.48 9.57 -22.46
CA LEU A 77 -12.01 8.59 -23.40
C LEU A 77 -10.92 7.58 -23.77
N PHE A 78 -11.27 6.31 -23.74
CA PHE A 78 -10.43 5.19 -24.13
C PHE A 78 -11.08 4.48 -25.32
N ASP A 79 -10.37 4.48 -26.44
CA ASP A 79 -10.71 3.66 -27.61
C ASP A 79 -10.22 2.22 -27.42
N ARG A 80 -10.54 1.33 -28.39
CA ARG A 80 -10.18 -0.09 -28.32
C ARG A 80 -8.67 -0.32 -28.16
N GLU A 81 -7.84 0.48 -28.81
CA GLU A 81 -6.38 0.35 -28.75
C GLU A 81 -5.85 0.77 -27.36
N SER A 82 -6.37 1.88 -26.83
CA SER A 82 -6.04 2.37 -25.49
C SER A 82 -6.50 1.40 -24.41
N LEU A 83 -7.70 0.82 -24.54
CA LEU A 83 -8.20 -0.23 -23.64
C LEU A 83 -7.28 -1.46 -23.67
N ASN A 84 -6.85 -1.91 -24.85
CA ASN A 84 -5.89 -3.01 -24.97
C ASN A 84 -4.56 -2.70 -24.26
N ALA A 85 -4.06 -1.48 -24.40
CA ALA A 85 -2.82 -1.06 -23.74
C ALA A 85 -2.95 -1.05 -22.20
N GLU A 86 -4.10 -0.63 -21.67
CA GLU A 86 -4.36 -0.68 -20.22
C GLU A 86 -4.50 -2.11 -19.70
N LEU A 87 -5.21 -2.98 -20.43
CA LEU A 87 -5.32 -4.40 -20.09
C LEU A 87 -3.96 -5.10 -20.08
N GLU A 88 -3.11 -4.86 -21.10
CA GLU A 88 -1.77 -5.46 -21.17
C GLU A 88 -0.86 -5.08 -19.99
N LYS A 89 -1.02 -3.87 -19.40
CA LYS A 89 -0.27 -3.45 -18.21
C LYS A 89 -0.60 -4.30 -16.99
N ILE A 90 -1.82 -4.85 -16.93
CA ILE A 90 -2.31 -5.71 -15.85
C ILE A 90 -1.98 -7.19 -16.15
N GLU A 91 -2.16 -7.63 -17.39
CA GLU A 91 -2.00 -9.03 -17.82
C GLU A 91 -0.54 -9.50 -17.85
N LYS A 92 0.40 -8.68 -18.37
CA LYS A 92 1.80 -9.07 -18.53
C LYS A 92 2.48 -9.47 -17.22
N PRO A 93 2.36 -8.70 -16.11
CA PRO A 93 2.90 -9.10 -14.81
C PRO A 93 2.27 -10.40 -14.26
N ALA A 94 1.02 -10.69 -14.64
CA ALA A 94 0.32 -11.92 -14.26
C ALA A 94 0.68 -13.12 -15.16
N GLY A 95 1.52 -12.93 -16.19
CA GLY A 95 1.86 -13.98 -17.16
C GLY A 95 0.71 -14.32 -18.12
N ILE A 96 -0.32 -13.47 -18.17
CA ILE A 96 -1.43 -13.59 -19.11
C ILE A 96 -1.00 -12.86 -20.38
N SER A 97 -1.20 -13.49 -21.53
CA SER A 97 -0.89 -12.89 -22.82
C SER A 97 -2.06 -13.11 -23.74
N ASN A 98 -2.62 -12.02 -24.25
CA ASN A 98 -3.67 -12.08 -25.26
C ASN A 98 -3.10 -12.72 -26.54
N PRO A 99 -3.65 -13.85 -27.04
CA PRO A 99 -3.26 -14.38 -28.34
C PRO A 99 -3.80 -13.42 -29.41
N LYS A 100 -2.93 -12.55 -29.93
CA LYS A 100 -3.24 -11.68 -31.08
C LYS A 100 -3.64 -12.49 -32.31
#